data_AF-A0A2V2VIS5-F1
#
_entry.id   AF-A0A2V2VIS5-F1
#
_cell.length_a   1.000
_cell.length_b   1.000
_cell.length_c   1.000
_cell.angle_alpha   90.00
_cell.angle_beta   90.00
_cell.angle_gamma   90.00
#
_symmetry.space_group_name_H-M   'P 1'
#
loop_
_entity.id
_entity.type
_entity.pdbx_description
1 polymer ?
#
loop_
_entity_poly.entity_id
_entity_poly.type
_entity_poly.pdbx_seq_one_letter_code
_entity_poly.pdbx_strand_id
1 'polypeptide(L)'
;MVLTSDKGWPYSWRENKPIVDCYVNCEVDRVWQIVERDLKGSSSPGQRLLVGTPGIGKSMNAGSYLLYQLLHCDAEKIQVVVHCFGEGEAYVFDKTTKTVTKYVGIGESVSVVLSLSQRGMKGYIIYDVPTNGPQLPVSFAPSTGWGTIGLASPKVRDIQEFARQRDSRRIIMNCPEEMDVKAMCAWMTRDETPQEQEKYWWMVCQQMIFLGPILRYIFDANGFSKRYNELDRILKSIKSRDDVKYVILGGRAVWCTENPFYKLMCVDRKRGDFGTEDFVKYISSGHLGDRLSPLIKKIMPINEICTLQ
;
A
#
# COMPACT_ATOMS: atom_id res chain seq x y z
N MET A 1 -12.47 -12.76 -3.10
CA MET A 1 -13.73 -12.07 -3.45
C MET A 1 -13.41 -10.89 -4.35
N VAL A 2 -14.31 -10.48 -5.24
CA VAL A 2 -14.16 -9.26 -6.06
C VAL A 2 -15.36 -8.35 -5.82
N LEU A 3 -15.10 -7.06 -5.61
CA LEU A 3 -16.14 -6.02 -5.56
C LEU A 3 -16.06 -5.18 -6.83
N THR A 4 -17.18 -5.02 -7.53
CA THR A 4 -17.25 -4.26 -8.77
C THR A 4 -18.05 -2.98 -8.58
N SER A 5 -17.57 -1.88 -9.15
CA SER A 5 -18.25 -0.59 -9.17
C SER A 5 -18.27 -0.01 -10.58
N ASP A 6 -19.46 0.22 -11.14
CA ASP A 6 -19.63 0.81 -12.47
C ASP A 6 -19.07 2.23 -12.57
N LYS A 7 -19.05 2.95 -11.43
CA LYS A 7 -18.48 4.30 -11.31
C LYS A 7 -16.97 4.28 -11.05
N GLY A 8 -16.39 3.09 -10.92
CA GLY A 8 -15.00 2.88 -10.54
C GLY A 8 -14.71 3.15 -9.07
N TRP A 9 -13.57 2.64 -8.61
CA TRP A 9 -13.06 2.90 -7.27
C TRP A 9 -12.31 4.25 -7.20
N PRO A 10 -12.11 4.84 -6.01
CA PRO A 10 -11.45 6.14 -5.86
C PRO A 10 -10.11 6.27 -6.60
N TYR A 11 -9.32 5.20 -6.65
CA TYR A 11 -8.04 5.20 -7.36
C TYR A 11 -8.21 5.38 -8.89
N SER A 12 -9.34 4.94 -9.46
CA SER A 12 -9.73 5.18 -10.86
C SER A 12 -9.85 6.66 -11.19
N TRP A 13 -10.49 7.40 -10.29
CA TRP A 13 -10.75 8.84 -10.47
C TRP A 13 -9.45 9.63 -10.45
N ARG A 14 -8.47 9.20 -9.65
CA ARG A 14 -7.14 9.80 -9.58
C ARG A 14 -6.28 9.50 -10.81
N GLU A 15 -6.23 8.24 -11.23
CA GLU A 15 -5.35 7.82 -12.35
C GLU A 15 -6.00 8.03 -13.73
N ASN A 16 -7.26 8.46 -13.77
CA ASN A 16 -8.09 8.51 -14.97
C ASN A 16 -8.06 7.19 -15.75
N LYS A 17 -8.16 6.07 -15.01
CA LYS A 17 -8.19 4.70 -15.54
C LYS A 17 -9.40 3.98 -14.97
N PRO A 18 -10.16 3.22 -15.78
CA PRO A 18 -11.34 2.52 -15.29
C PRO A 18 -10.93 1.29 -14.44
N ILE A 19 -10.69 1.49 -13.15
CA ILE A 19 -10.55 0.39 -12.17
C ILE A 19 -11.92 0.15 -11.55
N VAL A 20 -12.65 -0.79 -12.14
CA VAL A 20 -13.99 -1.17 -11.71
C VAL A 20 -13.97 -2.30 -10.68
N ASP A 21 -12.93 -3.12 -10.69
CA ASP A 21 -12.79 -4.28 -9.82
C ASP A 21 -11.81 -4.02 -8.67
N CYS A 22 -12.23 -4.38 -7.46
CA CYS A 22 -11.42 -4.40 -6.23
C CYS A 22 -11.25 -5.85 -5.77
N TYR A 23 -10.02 -6.35 -5.82
CA TYR A 23 -9.70 -7.73 -5.47
C TYR A 23 -9.44 -7.86 -3.97
N VAL A 24 -10.27 -8.65 -3.29
CA VAL A 24 -10.21 -8.88 -1.85
C VAL A 24 -9.65 -10.27 -1.58
N ASN A 25 -8.37 -10.33 -1.21
CA ASN A 25 -7.70 -11.52 -0.70
C ASN A 25 -7.65 -11.52 0.83
N CYS A 26 -7.02 -12.54 1.42
CA CYS A 26 -6.91 -12.70 2.87
C CYS A 26 -6.21 -11.51 3.56
N GLU A 27 -5.19 -10.93 2.92
CA GLU A 27 -4.47 -9.78 3.46
C GLU A 27 -5.32 -8.51 3.42
N VAL A 28 -6.05 -8.26 2.34
CA VAL A 28 -6.98 -7.13 2.25
C VAL A 28 -8.10 -7.27 3.29
N ASP A 29 -8.68 -8.45 3.43
CA ASP A 29 -9.74 -8.70 4.42
C ASP A 29 -9.22 -8.54 5.85
N ARG A 30 -8.02 -9.05 6.15
CA ARG A 30 -7.43 -8.89 7.48
C ARG A 30 -7.18 -7.41 7.84
N VAL A 31 -6.82 -6.55 6.88
CA VAL A 31 -6.72 -5.09 7.15
C VAL A 31 -8.07 -4.56 7.64
N TRP A 32 -9.16 -4.93 6.96
CA TRP A 32 -10.50 -4.56 7.38
C TRP A 32 -10.85 -5.11 8.77
N GLN A 33 -10.61 -6.40 9.04
CA GLN A 33 -10.91 -7.00 10.35
C GLN A 33 -10.18 -6.30 11.52
N ILE A 34 -8.99 -5.74 11.29
CA ILE A 34 -8.27 -4.96 12.30
C ILE A 34 -8.96 -3.62 12.53
N VAL A 35 -9.31 -2.91 11.45
CA VAL A 35 -10.05 -1.64 11.52
C VAL A 35 -11.43 -1.82 12.16
N GLU A 36 -12.14 -2.88 11.81
CA GLU A 36 -13.45 -3.20 12.37
C GLU A 36 -13.38 -3.43 13.89
N ARG A 37 -12.32 -4.08 14.38
CA ARG A 37 -12.09 -4.25 15.83
C ARG A 37 -11.85 -2.92 16.53
N ASP A 38 -11.13 -2.00 15.92
CA ASP A 38 -10.93 -0.65 16.49
C ASP A 38 -12.24 0.12 16.61
N LEU A 39 -13.12 -0.02 15.61
CA LEU A 39 -14.44 0.60 15.59
C LEU A 39 -15.39 0.02 16.64
N LYS A 40 -15.21 -1.25 17.04
CA LYS A 40 -16.02 -1.90 18.10
C LYS A 40 -15.50 -1.60 19.51
N GLY A 41 -14.17 -1.52 19.67
CA GLY A 41 -13.52 -1.52 20.99
C GLY A 41 -13.29 -0.14 21.62
N SER A 42 -13.60 0.97 20.95
CA SER A 42 -13.26 2.30 21.46
C SER A 42 -14.24 3.39 21.01
N SER A 43 -14.43 4.41 21.84
CA SER A 43 -15.14 5.65 21.50
C SER A 43 -14.33 6.57 20.56
N SER A 44 -13.04 6.29 20.40
CA SER A 44 -12.11 6.99 19.49
C SER A 44 -11.35 5.95 18.66
N PRO A 45 -11.79 5.66 17.43
CA PRO A 45 -11.15 4.63 16.63
C PRO A 45 -9.65 4.92 16.44
N GLY A 46 -8.83 3.90 16.58
CA GLY A 46 -7.37 4.05 16.60
C GLY A 46 -6.79 4.62 15.31
N GLN A 47 -5.61 5.23 15.41
CA GLN A 47 -4.83 5.65 14.25
C GLN A 47 -4.00 4.47 13.74
N ARG A 48 -4.16 4.14 12.45
CA ARG A 48 -3.49 3.00 11.81
C ARG A 48 -2.60 3.44 10.66
N LEU A 49 -1.56 2.66 10.42
CA LEU A 49 -0.69 2.81 9.25
C LEU A 49 -0.55 1.48 8.53
N LEU A 50 -1.07 1.41 7.31
CA LEU A 50 -0.91 0.27 6.42
C LEU A 50 0.41 0.35 5.67
N VAL A 51 1.29 -0.59 5.96
CA VAL A 51 2.61 -0.78 5.38
C VAL A 51 2.60 -2.03 4.52
N GLY A 52 3.36 -2.04 3.43
CA GLY A 52 3.51 -3.22 2.58
C GLY A 52 4.26 -2.87 1.31
N THR A 53 4.57 -3.88 0.51
CA THR A 53 5.38 -3.72 -0.71
C THR A 53 4.82 -2.62 -1.64
N PRO A 54 5.68 -1.82 -2.26
CA PRO A 54 5.31 -0.88 -3.32
C PRO A 54 4.53 -1.54 -4.46
N GLY A 55 3.36 -1.00 -4.83
CA GLY A 55 2.59 -1.51 -5.98
C GLY A 55 1.77 -2.78 -5.73
N ILE A 56 1.68 -3.21 -4.46
CA ILE A 56 0.99 -4.45 -4.05
C ILE A 56 -0.55 -4.34 -3.95
N GLY A 57 -1.12 -3.14 -4.14
CA GLY A 57 -2.57 -2.92 -4.03
C GLY A 57 -3.08 -2.31 -2.72
N LYS A 58 -2.22 -1.63 -1.92
CA LYS A 58 -2.69 -0.92 -0.71
C LYS A 58 -3.79 0.11 -1.01
N SER A 59 -3.57 0.99 -1.98
CA SER A 59 -4.55 2.01 -2.39
C SER A 59 -5.69 1.40 -3.20
N MET A 60 -5.32 0.61 -4.23
CA MET A 60 -6.25 0.06 -5.22
C MET A 60 -7.22 -0.97 -4.62
N ASN A 61 -6.74 -1.86 -3.75
CA ASN A 61 -7.54 -2.94 -3.18
C ASN A 61 -7.88 -2.64 -1.71
N ALA A 62 -6.89 -2.52 -0.83
CA ALA A 62 -7.17 -2.33 0.60
C ALA A 62 -7.92 -1.02 0.89
N GLY A 63 -7.51 0.10 0.30
CA GLY A 63 -8.19 1.39 0.41
C GLY A 63 -9.63 1.34 -0.11
N SER A 64 -9.83 0.76 -1.29
CA SER A 64 -11.16 0.57 -1.89
C SER A 64 -12.06 -0.33 -1.04
N TYR A 65 -11.53 -1.44 -0.52
CA TYR A 65 -12.27 -2.35 0.35
C TYR A 65 -12.63 -1.70 1.69
N LEU A 66 -11.69 -0.95 2.27
CA LEU A 66 -11.94 -0.15 3.48
C LEU A 66 -13.05 0.86 3.25
N LEU A 67 -13.02 1.60 2.13
CA LEU A 67 -14.08 2.54 1.79
C LEU A 67 -15.42 1.82 1.69
N TYR A 68 -15.49 0.73 0.93
CA TYR A 68 -16.71 -0.07 0.80
C TYR A 68 -17.26 -0.47 2.17
N GLN A 69 -16.42 -1.04 3.02
CA GLN A 69 -16.83 -1.53 4.34
C GLN A 69 -17.28 -0.40 5.28
N LEU A 70 -16.57 0.74 5.30
CA LEU A 70 -16.92 1.88 6.13
C LEU A 70 -18.25 2.53 5.69
N LEU A 71 -18.55 2.53 4.39
CA LEU A 71 -19.84 2.98 3.87
C LEU A 71 -20.99 2.06 4.28
N HIS A 72 -20.73 0.76 4.47
CA HIS A 72 -21.72 -0.23 4.93
C HIS A 72 -21.76 -0.40 6.46
N CYS A 73 -20.85 0.23 7.20
CA CYS A 73 -20.95 0.29 8.65
C CYS A 73 -22.21 1.03 9.11
N ASP A 74 -22.59 0.80 10.35
CA ASP A 74 -23.65 1.54 11.03
C ASP A 74 -23.40 3.06 10.95
N ALA A 75 -24.42 3.80 10.50
CA ALA A 75 -24.38 5.25 10.37
C ALA A 75 -24.29 5.96 11.73
N GLU A 76 -24.76 5.32 12.82
CA GLU A 76 -24.61 5.87 14.18
C GLU A 76 -23.16 5.87 14.68
N LYS A 77 -22.33 5.00 14.09
CA LYS A 77 -20.91 4.87 14.38
C LYS A 77 -20.07 5.73 13.46
N ILE A 78 -20.34 5.68 12.16
CA ILE A 78 -19.60 6.41 11.12
C ILE A 78 -20.61 7.09 10.20
N GLN A 79 -20.69 8.41 10.27
CA GLN A 79 -21.56 9.24 9.43
C GLN A 79 -20.85 9.70 8.15
N VAL A 80 -19.53 9.91 8.23
CA VAL A 80 -18.72 10.41 7.11
C VAL A 80 -17.52 9.51 6.88
N VAL A 81 -17.22 9.20 5.62
CA VAL A 81 -15.94 8.60 5.21
C VAL A 81 -15.22 9.57 4.30
N VAL A 82 -13.94 9.82 4.56
CA VAL A 82 -13.11 10.70 3.73
C VAL A 82 -11.98 9.90 3.12
N HIS A 83 -11.93 9.84 1.79
CA HIS A 83 -10.79 9.26 1.08
C HIS A 83 -9.93 10.38 0.51
N CYS A 84 -8.72 10.52 1.05
CA CYS A 84 -7.77 11.54 0.65
C CYS A 84 -6.64 10.95 -0.18
N PHE A 85 -6.31 11.62 -1.28
CA PHE A 85 -5.12 11.37 -2.07
C PHE A 85 -4.12 12.48 -1.85
N GLY A 86 -2.95 12.12 -1.30
CA GLY A 86 -2.00 13.06 -0.70
C GLY A 86 -1.87 14.45 -1.30
N GLU A 87 -1.74 14.57 -2.63
CA GLU A 87 -1.47 15.82 -3.38
C GLU A 87 -2.67 16.78 -3.50
N GLY A 88 -3.64 16.68 -2.59
CA GLY A 88 -4.68 17.70 -2.42
C GLY A 88 -6.04 17.34 -2.98
N GLU A 89 -6.39 16.06 -3.09
CA GLU A 89 -7.78 15.68 -3.40
C GLU A 89 -8.38 14.90 -2.24
N ALA A 90 -9.60 15.26 -1.85
CA ALA A 90 -10.37 14.52 -0.87
C ALA A 90 -11.78 14.27 -1.39
N TYR A 91 -12.24 13.04 -1.26
CA TYR A 91 -13.61 12.64 -1.52
C TYR A 91 -14.31 12.43 -0.19
N VAL A 92 -15.30 13.27 0.10
CA VAL A 92 -16.10 13.21 1.32
C VAL A 92 -17.40 12.49 0.99
N PHE A 93 -17.58 11.32 1.58
CA PHE A 93 -18.78 10.51 1.48
C PHE A 93 -19.65 10.73 2.71
N ASP A 94 -20.72 11.49 2.55
CA ASP A 94 -21.70 11.72 3.61
C ASP A 94 -22.81 10.67 3.50
N LYS A 95 -22.87 9.78 4.49
CA LYS A 95 -23.85 8.70 4.54
C LYS A 95 -25.24 9.18 4.95
N THR A 96 -25.32 10.34 5.61
CA THR A 96 -26.59 10.93 6.06
C THR A 96 -27.35 11.52 4.89
N THR A 97 -26.65 12.28 4.04
CA THR A 97 -27.21 12.89 2.83
C THR A 97 -27.08 12.00 1.60
N LYS A 98 -26.32 10.90 1.69
CA LYS A 98 -25.98 9.98 0.59
C LYS A 98 -25.29 10.70 -0.57
N THR A 99 -24.39 11.62 -0.26
CA THR A 99 -23.66 12.42 -1.25
C THR A 99 -22.17 12.12 -1.23
N VAL A 100 -21.52 12.43 -2.37
CA VAL A 100 -20.06 12.40 -2.49
C VAL A 100 -19.62 13.75 -3.03
N THR A 101 -18.72 14.42 -2.32
CA THR A 101 -18.19 15.74 -2.73
C THR A 101 -16.68 15.66 -2.87
N LYS A 102 -16.17 16.14 -4.01
CA LYS A 102 -14.73 16.26 -4.27
C LYS A 102 -14.24 17.63 -3.82
N TYR A 103 -13.22 17.64 -2.98
CA TYR A 103 -12.48 18.83 -2.58
C TYR A 103 -11.10 18.81 -3.22
N VAL A 104 -10.68 19.94 -3.78
CA VAL A 104 -9.38 20.12 -4.44
C VAL A 104 -8.59 21.17 -3.68
N GLY A 105 -7.33 20.85 -3.38
CA GLY A 105 -6.46 21.59 -2.48
C GLY A 105 -6.38 20.95 -1.09
N ILE A 106 -5.16 20.93 -0.52
CA ILE A 106 -4.91 20.46 0.85
C ILE A 106 -5.67 21.33 1.86
N GLY A 107 -5.69 22.65 1.66
CA GLY A 107 -6.39 23.59 2.54
C GLY A 107 -7.90 23.30 2.62
N GLU A 108 -8.56 23.17 1.47
CA GLU A 108 -9.98 22.82 1.38
C GLU A 108 -10.28 21.45 2.00
N SER A 109 -9.45 20.45 1.68
CA SER A 109 -9.58 19.08 2.20
C SER A 109 -9.46 19.04 3.74
N VAL A 110 -8.54 19.81 4.30
CA VAL A 110 -8.36 19.93 5.75
C VAL A 110 -9.53 20.71 6.37
N SER A 111 -9.91 21.83 5.77
CA SER A 111 -10.99 22.70 6.24
C SER A 111 -12.32 21.96 6.37
N VAL A 112 -12.68 21.14 5.37
CA VAL A 112 -13.92 20.36 5.43
C VAL A 112 -13.88 19.29 6.53
N VAL A 113 -12.76 18.57 6.70
CA VAL A 113 -12.63 17.56 7.76
C VAL A 113 -12.77 18.19 9.14
N LEU A 114 -12.10 19.32 9.37
CA LEU A 114 -12.20 20.06 10.63
C LEU A 114 -13.62 20.57 10.86
N SER A 115 -14.26 21.13 9.83
CA SER A 115 -15.63 21.64 9.92
C SER A 115 -16.65 20.55 10.27
N LEU A 116 -16.51 19.35 9.69
CA LEU A 116 -17.39 18.22 9.99
C LEU A 116 -17.17 17.69 11.41
N SER A 117 -15.91 17.62 11.85
CA SER A 117 -15.55 17.23 13.22
C SER A 117 -16.08 18.24 14.25
N GLN A 118 -15.97 19.55 13.99
CA GLN A 118 -16.50 20.62 14.85
C GLN A 118 -18.03 20.58 14.99
N ARG A 119 -18.74 20.06 13.99
CA ARG A 119 -20.19 19.81 14.04
C ARG A 119 -20.56 18.55 14.84
N GLY A 120 -19.58 17.86 15.42
CA GLY A 120 -19.79 16.63 16.18
C GLY A 120 -20.07 15.40 15.32
N MET A 121 -19.85 15.47 14.00
CA MET A 121 -20.02 14.29 13.14
C MET A 121 -18.94 13.26 13.43
N LYS A 122 -19.31 11.99 13.41
CA LYS A 122 -18.35 10.87 13.52
C LYS A 122 -17.90 10.45 12.13
N GLY A 123 -16.61 10.25 11.93
CA GLY A 123 -16.11 9.85 10.63
C GLY A 123 -14.84 9.03 10.63
N TYR A 124 -14.44 8.60 9.44
CA TYR A 124 -13.24 7.83 9.22
C TYR A 124 -12.45 8.35 8.02
N ILE A 125 -11.13 8.44 8.15
CA ILE A 125 -10.23 8.96 7.10
C ILE A 125 -9.37 7.83 6.55
N ILE A 126 -9.46 7.62 5.23
CA ILE A 126 -8.52 6.82 4.47
C ILE A 126 -7.58 7.79 3.76
N TYR A 127 -6.28 7.69 4.01
CA TYR A 127 -5.32 8.63 3.45
C TYR A 127 -4.22 7.94 2.67
N ASP A 128 -4.17 8.16 1.36
CA ASP A 128 -3.06 7.75 0.50
C ASP A 128 -1.86 8.68 0.69
N VAL A 129 -0.82 8.17 1.35
CA VAL A 129 0.34 9.00 1.73
C VAL A 129 1.16 9.37 0.49
N PRO A 130 1.38 10.66 0.19
CA PRO A 130 2.08 11.07 -1.02
C PRO A 130 3.58 10.77 -0.96
N THR A 131 4.19 10.68 -2.13
CA THR A 131 5.59 10.28 -2.33
C THR A 131 6.63 11.38 -2.05
N ASN A 132 6.26 12.67 -2.14
CA ASN A 132 7.22 13.80 -2.11
C ASN A 132 6.74 14.98 -1.23
N GLY A 133 5.67 14.80 -0.45
CA GLY A 133 5.09 15.89 0.35
C GLY A 133 5.63 15.93 1.78
N PRO A 134 5.46 17.06 2.51
CA PRO A 134 5.55 17.03 3.96
C PRO A 134 4.65 15.91 4.49
N GLN A 135 5.06 15.32 5.61
CA GLN A 135 4.23 14.38 6.39
C GLN A 135 2.80 14.92 6.44
N LEU A 136 1.81 14.02 6.40
CA LEU A 136 0.40 14.36 6.62
C LEU A 136 0.29 15.57 7.56
N PRO A 137 -0.33 16.69 7.16
CA PRO A 137 -0.48 17.78 8.10
C PRO A 137 -1.18 17.24 9.35
N VAL A 138 -0.68 17.64 10.51
CA VAL A 138 -1.16 17.19 11.84
C VAL A 138 -2.69 17.31 11.94
N SER A 139 -3.29 18.20 11.14
CA SER A 139 -4.73 18.43 10.97
C SER A 139 -5.59 17.24 10.50
N PHE A 140 -5.00 16.16 9.97
CA PHE A 140 -5.73 14.91 9.67
C PHE A 140 -5.77 13.92 10.86
N ALA A 141 -5.40 14.38 12.05
CA ALA A 141 -5.83 13.78 13.31
C ALA A 141 -7.01 14.61 13.83
N PRO A 142 -8.26 14.28 13.49
CA PRO A 142 -9.39 15.04 14.01
C PRO A 142 -9.42 14.86 15.53
N SER A 143 -9.59 15.95 16.25
CA SER A 143 -9.77 15.93 17.70
C SER A 143 -11.06 15.19 18.05
N THR A 144 -10.92 14.04 18.74
CA THR A 144 -11.95 13.16 19.30
C THR A 144 -12.99 12.56 18.33
N GLY A 145 -13.11 11.22 18.32
CA GLY A 145 -14.24 10.50 17.70
C GLY A 145 -14.06 10.06 16.23
N TRP A 146 -12.94 10.39 15.57
CA TRP A 146 -12.65 9.94 14.20
C TRP A 146 -11.54 8.89 14.17
N GLY A 147 -11.68 7.92 13.27
CA GLY A 147 -10.62 6.97 12.93
C GLY A 147 -9.81 7.39 11.72
N THR A 148 -8.55 6.97 11.65
CA THR A 148 -7.70 7.26 10.49
C THR A 148 -6.83 6.07 10.13
N ILE A 149 -6.73 5.77 8.84
CA ILE A 149 -5.72 4.86 8.30
C ILE A 149 -4.90 5.53 7.20
N GLY A 150 -3.58 5.59 7.40
CA GLY A 150 -2.63 5.98 6.37
C GLY A 150 -2.23 4.79 5.51
N LEU A 151 -2.35 4.89 4.20
CA LEU A 151 -1.86 3.92 3.23
C LEU A 151 -0.45 4.36 2.83
N ALA A 152 0.56 3.78 3.50
CA ALA A 152 1.94 4.25 3.40
C ALA A 152 2.50 4.03 1.99
N SER A 153 3.02 5.10 1.38
CA SER A 153 3.77 4.97 0.14
C SER A 153 5.17 4.40 0.37
N PRO A 154 5.74 3.64 -0.59
CA PRO A 154 7.17 3.30 -0.67
C PRO A 154 8.16 4.40 -0.27
N LYS A 155 7.83 5.66 -0.58
CA LYS A 155 8.75 6.79 -0.44
C LYS A 155 8.39 7.71 0.72
N VAL A 156 7.55 7.29 1.66
CA VAL A 156 7.31 8.13 2.85
C VAL A 156 8.63 8.25 3.60
N ARG A 157 9.07 9.50 3.80
CA ARG A 157 10.24 9.82 4.62
C ARG A 157 9.97 9.29 6.03
N ASP A 158 10.85 8.41 6.46
CA ASP A 158 10.87 7.78 7.78
C ASP A 158 9.48 7.34 8.31
N ILE A 159 9.10 6.12 7.96
CA ILE A 159 7.86 5.52 8.46
C ILE A 159 7.88 5.28 9.97
N GLN A 160 9.07 5.25 10.59
CA GLN A 160 9.14 5.27 12.05
C GLN A 160 8.79 6.63 12.61
N GLU A 161 9.29 7.71 12.01
CA GLU A 161 8.90 9.08 12.36
C GLU A 161 7.40 9.28 12.17
N PHE A 162 6.85 8.87 11.02
CA PHE A 162 5.41 8.93 10.77
C PHE A 162 4.61 8.17 11.84
N ALA A 163 5.04 6.95 12.18
CA ALA A 163 4.33 6.14 13.17
C ALA A 163 4.45 6.73 14.59
N ARG A 164 5.62 7.28 14.95
CA ARG A 164 5.89 7.90 16.24
C ARG A 164 5.10 9.19 16.45
N GLN A 165 5.04 10.06 15.44
CA GLN A 165 4.32 11.33 15.52
C GLN A 165 2.82 11.17 15.78
N ARG A 166 2.26 10.00 15.47
CA ARG A 166 0.82 9.75 15.46
C ARG A 166 0.38 8.66 16.45
N ASP A 167 1.33 8.11 17.22
CA ASP A 167 1.13 6.89 18.02
C ASP A 167 0.36 5.80 17.25
N SER A 168 0.65 5.70 15.95
CA SER A 168 -0.17 4.90 15.04
C SER A 168 0.26 3.44 15.10
N ARG A 169 -0.69 2.53 15.28
CA ARG A 169 -0.42 1.09 15.25
C ARG A 169 -0.28 0.63 13.79
N ARG A 170 0.81 -0.05 13.49
CA ARG A 170 1.10 -0.54 12.13
C ARG A 170 0.25 -1.76 11.79
N ILE A 171 -0.08 -1.87 10.51
CA ILE A 171 -0.60 -3.07 9.87
C ILE A 171 0.35 -3.38 8.72
N ILE A 172 1.00 -4.54 8.74
CA ILE A 172 1.92 -4.98 7.69
C ILE A 172 1.18 -5.94 6.75
N MET A 173 0.93 -5.49 5.53
CA MET A 173 0.27 -6.24 4.47
C MET A 173 1.28 -7.04 3.66
N ASN A 174 1.13 -8.36 3.66
CA ASN A 174 1.94 -9.26 2.86
C ASN A 174 1.60 -9.17 1.38
N CYS A 175 2.56 -9.61 0.56
CA CYS A 175 2.36 -9.94 -0.84
C CYS A 175 1.21 -10.93 -1.03
N PRO A 176 0.40 -10.79 -2.11
CA PRO A 176 -0.58 -11.81 -2.45
C PRO A 176 0.14 -13.11 -2.82
N GLU A 177 -0.50 -14.23 -2.47
CA GLU A 177 0.01 -15.55 -2.83
C GLU A 177 -0.22 -15.83 -4.32
N GLU A 178 0.46 -16.85 -4.85
CA GLU A 178 0.30 -17.25 -6.26
C GLU A 178 -1.17 -17.55 -6.60
N MET A 179 -1.87 -18.26 -5.70
CA MET A 179 -3.28 -18.59 -5.90
C MET A 179 -4.19 -17.36 -5.87
N ASP A 180 -3.85 -16.32 -5.09
CA ASP A 180 -4.57 -15.06 -5.12
C ASP A 180 -4.43 -14.41 -6.51
N VAL A 181 -3.20 -14.33 -7.02
CA VAL A 181 -2.92 -13.72 -8.34
C VAL A 181 -3.57 -14.54 -9.45
N LYS A 182 -3.54 -15.87 -9.36
CA LYS A 182 -4.20 -16.77 -10.31
C LYS A 182 -5.71 -16.55 -10.36
N ALA A 183 -6.34 -16.36 -9.19
CA ALA A 183 -7.76 -16.03 -9.12
C ALA A 183 -8.07 -14.65 -9.71
N MET A 184 -7.19 -13.66 -9.50
CA MET A 184 -7.32 -12.35 -10.15
C MET A 184 -7.24 -12.48 -11.68
N CYS A 185 -6.29 -13.27 -12.20
CA CYS A 185 -6.17 -13.55 -13.63
C CYS A 185 -7.45 -14.18 -14.19
N ALA A 186 -7.95 -15.24 -13.56
CA ALA A 186 -9.18 -15.92 -13.99
C ALA A 186 -10.38 -14.97 -14.02
N TRP A 187 -10.46 -14.02 -13.07
CA TRP A 187 -11.52 -13.01 -13.07
C TRP A 187 -11.36 -11.96 -14.18
N MET A 188 -10.14 -11.49 -14.41
CA MET A 188 -9.82 -10.48 -15.44
C MET A 188 -10.11 -10.99 -16.85
N THR A 189 -9.92 -12.29 -17.09
CA THR A 189 -10.12 -12.94 -18.39
C THR A 189 -11.34 -13.85 -18.41
N ARG A 190 -12.31 -13.65 -17.51
CA ARG A 190 -13.47 -14.53 -17.33
C ARG A 190 -14.34 -14.68 -18.58
N ASP A 191 -14.36 -13.66 -19.43
CA ASP A 191 -15.16 -13.61 -20.66
C ASP A 191 -14.38 -14.19 -21.86
N GLU A 192 -13.10 -14.53 -21.67
CA GLU A 192 -12.20 -15.09 -22.68
C GLU A 192 -12.25 -16.63 -22.73
N THR A 193 -11.70 -17.21 -23.78
CA THR A 193 -11.61 -18.68 -23.91
C THR A 193 -10.64 -19.28 -22.90
N PRO A 194 -10.81 -20.57 -22.50
CA PRO A 194 -9.87 -21.24 -21.59
C PRO A 194 -8.40 -21.16 -22.04
N GLN A 195 -8.15 -21.20 -23.35
CA GLN A 195 -6.82 -21.08 -23.94
C GLN A 195 -6.21 -19.68 -23.72
N GLU A 196 -7.02 -18.63 -23.85
CA GLU A 196 -6.59 -17.26 -23.59
C GLU A 196 -6.35 -17.01 -22.10
N GLN A 197 -7.19 -17.58 -21.23
CA GLN A 197 -6.97 -17.52 -19.78
C GLN A 197 -5.65 -18.20 -19.39
N GLU A 198 -5.35 -19.36 -19.95
CA GLU A 198 -4.09 -20.07 -19.71
C GLU A 198 -2.88 -19.26 -20.21
N LYS A 199 -2.97 -18.71 -21.43
CA LYS A 199 -1.91 -17.85 -21.99
C LYS A 199 -1.68 -16.61 -21.12
N TYR A 200 -2.74 -15.98 -20.65
CA TYR A 200 -2.65 -14.81 -19.77
C TYR A 200 -2.02 -15.18 -18.42
N TRP A 201 -2.46 -16.27 -17.80
CA TRP A 201 -1.85 -16.77 -16.55
C TRP A 201 -0.37 -17.08 -16.73
N TRP A 202 0.02 -17.73 -17.82
CA TRP A 202 1.42 -18.03 -18.12
C TRP A 202 2.24 -16.73 -18.22
N MET A 203 1.73 -15.72 -18.92
CA MET A 203 2.36 -14.41 -19.02
C MET A 203 2.55 -13.76 -17.64
N VAL A 204 1.53 -13.79 -16.76
CA VAL A 204 1.60 -13.21 -15.40
C VAL A 204 2.57 -13.99 -14.51
N CYS A 205 2.55 -15.33 -14.57
CA CYS A 205 3.49 -16.20 -13.86
C CYS A 205 4.95 -15.85 -14.19
N GLN A 206 5.26 -15.72 -15.48
CA GLN A 206 6.62 -15.36 -15.90
C GLN A 206 7.01 -14.00 -15.31
N GLN A 207 6.14 -13.00 -15.40
CA GLN A 207 6.42 -11.67 -14.83
C GLN A 207 6.63 -11.69 -13.31
N MET A 208 5.90 -12.54 -12.58
CA MET A 208 6.10 -12.75 -11.14
C MET A 208 7.44 -13.36 -10.80
N ILE A 209 7.95 -14.30 -11.62
CA ILE A 209 9.30 -14.87 -11.43
C ILE A 209 10.37 -13.76 -11.51
N PHE A 210 10.17 -12.77 -12.39
CA PHE A 210 11.12 -11.67 -12.58
C PHE A 210 10.99 -10.55 -11.53
N LEU A 211 9.77 -10.11 -11.19
CA LEU A 211 9.55 -8.93 -10.34
C LEU A 211 9.03 -9.24 -8.93
N GLY A 212 8.50 -10.44 -8.71
CA GLY A 212 7.67 -10.79 -7.57
C GLY A 212 6.18 -10.48 -7.81
N PRO A 213 5.31 -10.77 -6.82
CA PRO A 213 3.85 -10.57 -6.88
C PRO A 213 3.44 -9.08 -6.77
N ILE A 214 4.08 -8.18 -7.53
CA ILE A 214 3.80 -6.75 -7.52
C ILE A 214 2.68 -6.44 -8.53
N LEU A 215 1.44 -6.50 -8.03
CA LEU A 215 0.20 -6.38 -8.82
C LEU A 215 0.22 -5.24 -9.85
N ARG A 216 0.77 -4.08 -9.51
CA ARG A 216 0.84 -2.91 -10.42
C ARG A 216 1.53 -3.20 -11.76
N TYR A 217 2.46 -4.16 -11.81
CA TYR A 217 3.34 -4.36 -12.96
C TYR A 217 3.21 -5.72 -13.63
N ILE A 218 2.60 -6.71 -12.98
CA ILE A 218 2.60 -8.10 -13.49
C ILE A 218 1.42 -8.43 -14.42
N PHE A 219 0.38 -7.59 -14.45
CA PHE A 219 -0.83 -7.83 -15.26
C PHE A 219 -0.74 -7.27 -16.69
N ASP A 220 0.26 -6.44 -16.99
CA ASP A 220 0.44 -5.77 -18.27
C ASP A 220 1.91 -5.86 -18.71
N ALA A 221 2.14 -6.46 -19.89
CA ALA A 221 3.48 -6.66 -20.43
C ALA A 221 4.26 -5.34 -20.61
N ASN A 222 3.57 -4.24 -20.94
CA ASN A 222 4.19 -2.93 -21.08
C ASN A 222 4.62 -2.36 -19.73
N GLY A 223 3.74 -2.43 -18.73
CA GLY A 223 4.01 -2.07 -17.34
C GLY A 223 5.18 -2.86 -16.77
N PHE A 224 5.21 -4.17 -17.01
CA PHE A 224 6.33 -5.04 -16.67
C PHE A 224 7.62 -4.61 -17.34
N SER A 225 7.64 -4.45 -18.67
CA SER A 225 8.86 -4.10 -19.40
C SER A 225 9.45 -2.78 -18.91
N LYS A 226 8.61 -1.76 -18.69
CA LYS A 226 9.03 -0.48 -18.10
C LYS A 226 9.63 -0.66 -16.71
N ARG A 227 8.97 -1.45 -15.85
CA ARG A 227 9.45 -1.72 -14.49
C ARG A 227 10.76 -2.52 -14.49
N TYR A 228 10.86 -3.54 -15.34
CA TYR A 228 12.05 -4.37 -15.47
C TYR A 228 13.26 -3.54 -15.91
N ASN A 229 13.09 -2.69 -16.92
CA ASN A 229 14.13 -1.77 -17.38
C ASN A 229 14.55 -0.76 -16.29
N GLU A 230 13.61 -0.31 -15.47
CA GLU A 230 13.90 0.52 -14.31
C GLU A 230 14.76 -0.23 -13.28
N LEU A 231 14.39 -1.47 -12.92
CA LEU A 231 15.16 -2.28 -11.98
C LEU A 231 16.55 -2.63 -12.51
N ASP A 232 16.67 -2.88 -13.82
CA ASP A 232 17.97 -3.11 -14.48
C ASP A 232 18.91 -1.91 -14.33
N ARG A 233 18.40 -0.69 -14.51
CA ARG A 233 19.17 0.55 -14.29
C ARG A 233 19.59 0.71 -12.83
N ILE A 234 18.71 0.37 -11.88
CA ILE A 234 18.99 0.43 -10.44
C ILE A 234 20.06 -0.59 -10.06
N LEU A 235 19.99 -1.83 -10.57
CA LEU A 235 21.04 -2.83 -10.33
C LEU A 235 22.40 -2.36 -10.85
N LYS A 236 22.43 -1.75 -12.04
CA LYS A 236 23.65 -1.18 -12.64
C LYS A 236 24.20 0.06 -11.90
N SER A 237 23.40 0.70 -11.05
CA SER A 237 23.85 1.86 -10.28
C SER A 237 24.53 1.48 -8.96
N ILE A 238 24.46 0.23 -8.53
CA ILE A 238 25.18 -0.28 -7.35
C ILE A 238 26.67 -0.33 -7.68
N LYS A 239 27.48 0.54 -7.05
CA LYS A 239 28.91 0.69 -7.37
C LYS A 239 29.83 0.70 -6.15
N SER A 240 29.29 0.97 -4.97
CA SER A 240 30.08 1.17 -3.74
C SER A 240 29.69 0.18 -2.64
N ARG A 241 30.57 0.06 -1.65
CA ARG A 241 30.29 -0.73 -0.44
C ARG A 241 29.08 -0.19 0.33
N ASP A 242 28.86 1.13 0.31
CA ASP A 242 27.70 1.73 0.96
C ASP A 242 26.39 1.42 0.22
N ASP A 243 26.43 1.32 -1.12
CA ASP A 243 25.28 0.83 -1.89
C ASP A 243 24.92 -0.61 -1.52
N VAL A 244 25.94 -1.46 -1.37
CA VAL A 244 25.76 -2.86 -0.98
C VAL A 244 25.18 -2.96 0.43
N LYS A 245 25.64 -2.12 1.38
CA LYS A 245 25.06 -2.03 2.72
C LYS A 245 23.57 -1.71 2.68
N TYR A 246 23.13 -0.76 1.85
CA TYR A 246 21.71 -0.45 1.69
C TYR A 246 20.86 -1.62 1.20
N VAL A 247 21.46 -2.55 0.45
CA VAL A 247 20.78 -3.72 -0.11
C VAL A 247 20.79 -4.90 0.87
N ILE A 248 21.89 -5.11 1.60
CA ILE A 248 22.09 -6.28 2.49
C ILE A 248 21.54 -6.06 3.90
N LEU A 249 21.69 -4.86 4.48
CA LEU A 249 21.21 -4.55 5.82
C LEU A 249 19.68 -4.38 5.80
N GLY A 250 18.97 -5.50 5.68
CA GLY A 250 17.52 -5.63 5.74
C GLY A 250 16.94 -5.46 7.15
N GLY A 251 17.46 -4.50 7.93
CA GLY A 251 17.05 -4.22 9.31
C GLY A 251 16.13 -3.01 9.46
N ARG A 252 15.59 -2.84 10.69
CA ARG A 252 14.66 -1.76 11.12
C ARG A 252 15.09 -0.35 10.68
N ALA A 253 16.39 -0.09 10.51
CA ALA A 253 16.96 1.22 10.23
C ALA A 253 16.73 1.76 8.81
N VAL A 254 16.29 0.96 7.84
CA VAL A 254 16.51 1.31 6.41
C VAL A 254 15.23 1.36 5.59
N TRP A 255 14.07 1.73 6.16
CA TRP A 255 13.03 2.35 5.31
C TRP A 255 13.33 3.84 5.17
N CYS A 256 14.63 4.14 5.00
CA CYS A 256 15.12 5.43 4.59
C CYS A 256 14.70 5.64 3.15
N THR A 257 14.01 6.73 2.91
CA THR A 257 13.86 7.34 1.58
C THR A 257 15.18 7.62 0.88
N GLU A 258 16.28 7.63 1.64
CA GLU A 258 17.65 7.73 1.13
C GLU A 258 18.15 6.43 0.50
N ASN A 259 17.55 5.27 0.80
CA ASN A 259 17.95 4.02 0.15
C ASN A 259 17.42 4.03 -1.29
N PRO A 260 18.27 4.22 -2.32
CA PRO A 260 17.79 4.32 -3.70
C PRO A 260 17.31 2.96 -4.25
N PHE A 261 17.57 1.87 -3.52
CA PHE A 261 17.33 0.49 -3.89
C PHE A 261 16.02 -0.09 -3.34
N TYR A 262 15.18 0.70 -2.63
CA TYR A 262 13.90 0.20 -2.07
C TYR A 262 12.96 -0.43 -3.11
N LYS A 263 13.12 -0.07 -4.39
CA LYS A 263 12.35 -0.62 -5.51
C LYS A 263 12.67 -2.08 -5.81
N LEU A 264 13.80 -2.59 -5.34
CA LEU A 264 14.22 -4.00 -5.45
C LEU A 264 13.67 -4.87 -4.31
N MET A 265 13.02 -4.26 -3.31
CA MET A 265 12.67 -4.91 -2.06
C MET A 265 11.17 -5.16 -1.93
N CYS A 266 10.83 -6.28 -1.31
CA CYS A 266 9.52 -6.59 -0.77
C CYS A 266 9.52 -6.52 0.77
N VAL A 267 8.32 -6.41 1.32
CA VAL A 267 8.06 -6.35 2.76
C VAL A 267 7.20 -7.55 3.13
N ASP A 268 7.68 -8.36 4.08
CA ASP A 268 6.91 -9.43 4.70
C ASP A 268 6.70 -9.15 6.18
N ARG A 269 5.49 -9.42 6.63
CA ARG A 269 5.08 -9.35 8.02
C ARG A 269 5.86 -10.36 8.85
N LYS A 270 6.40 -9.86 9.96
CA LYS A 270 6.97 -10.65 11.04
C LYS A 270 6.21 -10.36 12.33
N ARG A 271 6.09 -11.37 13.19
CA ARG A 271 5.58 -11.14 14.55
C ARG A 271 6.61 -10.29 15.30
N GLY A 272 6.20 -9.09 15.72
CA GLY A 272 7.00 -8.22 16.58
C GLY A 272 6.85 -8.59 18.05
N ASP A 273 7.61 -7.89 18.88
CA ASP A 273 7.57 -8.04 20.34
C ASP A 273 6.19 -7.60 20.88
N PHE A 274 5.76 -8.22 21.98
CA PHE A 274 4.51 -7.89 22.69
C PHE A 274 3.24 -7.88 21.82
N GLY A 275 3.20 -8.69 20.76
CA GLY A 275 2.03 -8.78 19.87
C GLY A 275 1.88 -7.63 18.87
N THR A 276 2.92 -6.78 18.73
CA THR A 276 2.99 -5.80 17.65
C THR A 276 3.34 -6.46 16.31
N GLU A 277 3.00 -5.80 15.19
CA GLU A 277 3.48 -6.23 13.88
C GLU A 277 4.80 -5.52 13.55
N ASP A 278 5.78 -6.32 13.13
CA ASP A 278 7.04 -5.85 12.56
C ASP A 278 7.16 -6.40 11.13
N PHE A 279 8.23 -6.07 10.43
CA PHE A 279 8.44 -6.56 9.08
C PHE A 279 9.91 -6.84 8.77
N VAL A 280 10.11 -7.78 7.86
CA VAL A 280 11.41 -8.09 7.25
C VAL A 280 11.40 -7.68 5.80
N LYS A 281 12.59 -7.41 5.28
CA LYS A 281 12.80 -7.06 3.88
C LYS A 281 13.59 -8.15 3.19
N TYR A 282 13.23 -8.38 1.93
CA TYR A 282 13.91 -9.32 1.06
C TYR A 282 13.85 -8.80 -0.37
N ILE A 283 14.70 -9.35 -1.24
CA ILE A 283 14.67 -9.03 -2.66
C ILE A 283 13.38 -9.54 -3.26
N SER A 284 12.73 -8.74 -4.10
CA SER A 284 11.35 -8.99 -4.52
C SER A 284 11.15 -10.28 -5.33
N SER A 285 12.23 -10.83 -5.91
CA SER A 285 12.21 -12.10 -6.63
C SER A 285 13.55 -12.84 -6.56
N GLY A 286 13.51 -14.15 -6.76
CA GLY A 286 14.72 -14.97 -6.92
C GLY A 286 15.59 -14.50 -8.08
N HIS A 287 14.98 -14.15 -9.22
CA HIS A 287 15.69 -13.62 -10.39
C HIS A 287 16.50 -12.35 -10.07
N LEU A 288 15.92 -11.40 -9.33
CA LEU A 288 16.66 -10.21 -8.93
C LEU A 288 17.78 -10.56 -7.94
N GLY A 289 17.55 -11.54 -7.05
CA GLY A 289 18.58 -12.08 -6.16
C GLY A 289 19.77 -12.66 -6.93
N ASP A 290 19.52 -13.46 -7.95
CA ASP A 290 20.53 -14.08 -8.80
C ASP A 290 21.35 -13.04 -9.57
N ARG A 291 20.70 -11.97 -10.04
CA ARG A 291 21.39 -10.86 -10.72
C ARG A 291 22.21 -10.00 -9.76
N LEU A 292 21.75 -9.85 -8.52
CA LEU A 292 22.37 -9.01 -7.51
C LEU A 292 23.58 -9.68 -6.85
N SER A 293 23.50 -10.99 -6.60
CA SER A 293 24.55 -11.78 -5.96
C SER A 293 25.97 -11.57 -6.55
N PRO A 294 26.20 -11.68 -7.87
CA PRO A 294 27.53 -11.45 -8.45
C PRO A 294 28.00 -10.00 -8.34
N LEU A 295 27.07 -9.02 -8.39
CA LEU A 295 27.41 -7.60 -8.22
C LEU A 295 27.93 -7.33 -6.81
N ILE A 296 27.23 -7.85 -5.81
CA ILE A 296 27.61 -7.74 -4.40
C ILE A 296 28.99 -8.36 -4.17
N LYS A 297 29.22 -9.59 -4.65
CA LYS A 297 30.50 -10.30 -4.47
C LYS A 297 31.70 -9.57 -5.11
N LYS A 298 31.46 -8.80 -6.17
CA LYS A 298 32.49 -7.99 -6.83
C LYS A 298 32.88 -6.75 -6.01
N ILE A 299 31.93 -6.19 -5.26
CA ILE A 299 32.10 -4.92 -4.53
C ILE A 299 32.57 -5.17 -3.08
N MET A 300 32.06 -6.22 -2.45
CA MET A 300 32.34 -6.55 -1.05
C MET A 300 32.68 -8.04 -0.93
N PRO A 301 33.83 -8.40 -0.33
CA PRO A 301 34.20 -9.80 -0.16
C PRO A 301 33.27 -10.50 0.84
N ILE A 302 33.09 -11.81 0.66
CA ILE A 302 32.09 -12.62 1.37
C ILE A 302 32.26 -12.58 2.90
N ASN A 303 33.50 -12.55 3.37
CA ASN A 303 33.80 -12.46 4.80
C ASN A 303 33.23 -11.20 5.47
N GLU A 304 33.24 -10.06 4.77
CA GLU A 304 32.65 -8.81 5.26
C GLU A 304 31.11 -8.86 5.21
N ILE A 305 30.54 -9.51 4.19
CA ILE A 305 29.08 -9.66 4.07
C ILE A 305 28.51 -10.46 5.24
N CYS A 306 29.17 -11.56 5.63
CA CYS A 306 28.74 -12.38 6.76
C CYS A 306 28.81 -11.64 8.11
N THR A 307 29.61 -10.58 8.24
CA THR A 307 29.66 -9.76 9.45
C THR A 307 28.56 -8.71 9.55
N LEU A 308 27.79 -8.49 8.47
CA LEU A 308 26.70 -7.51 8.40
C LEU A 308 25.30 -8.13 8.60
N GLN A 309 25.19 -9.46 8.63
CA GLN A 309 23.94 -10.21 8.83
C GLN A 309 23.76 -10.61 10.30
#